data_AF-A0A354GQI3-F1
#
_entry.id   AF-A0A354GQI3-F1
#
_cell.length_a   1.000
_cell.length_b   1.000
_cell.length_c   1.000
_cell.angle_alpha   90.00
_cell.angle_beta   90.00
_cell.angle_gamma   90.00
#
_symmetry.space_group_name_H-M   'P 1'
#
loop_
_entity.id
_entity.type
_entity.pdbx_description
1 polymer ?
#
loop_
_entity_poly.entity_id
_entity_poly.type
_entity_poly.pdbx_seq_one_letter_code
_entity_poly.pdbx_strand_id
1 'polypeptide(L)' 'RRAEELGYPVLNLGAFIEGETQQVAVVMAGIVRSIHADGQPMRPPVCLLSGGETTVTLTANHGRGGRNQEFA' A
#
# COMPACT_ATOMS: atom_id res chain seq x y z
N ARG A 1 4.01 -3.22 -16.08
CA ARG A 1 4.64 -2.81 -17.35
C ARG A 1 5.75 -1.79 -17.13
N ARG A 2 5.48 -0.50 -16.86
CA ARG A 2 6.57 0.49 -16.70
C ARG A 2 7.60 0.16 -15.62
N ALA A 3 7.16 -0.33 -14.46
CA ALA A 3 8.07 -0.75 -13.39
C ALA A 3 9.00 -1.91 -13.82
N GLU A 4 8.46 -2.88 -14.56
CA GLU A 4 9.23 -4.02 -15.08
C GLU A 4 10.25 -3.57 -16.13
N GLU A 5 9.87 -2.63 -17.01
CA GLU A 5 10.79 -2.00 -17.97
C GLU A 5 11.95 -1.26 -17.29
N LEU A 6 11.73 -0.78 -16.06
CA LEU A 6 12.75 -0.13 -15.23
C LEU A 6 13.56 -1.12 -14.37
N GLY A 7 13.33 -2.43 -14.53
CA GLY A 7 14.04 -3.47 -13.79
C GLY A 7 13.47 -3.79 -12.41
N TYR A 8 12.25 -3.34 -12.10
CA TYR A 8 11.55 -3.69 -10.86
C TYR A 8 10.55 -4.82 -11.12
N PRO A 9 10.79 -6.05 -10.61
CA PRO A 9 9.74 -7.05 -10.44
C PRO A 9 8.52 -6.44 -9.75
N VAL A 10 7.31 -6.78 -10.21
CA VAL A 10 6.07 -6.21 -9.67
C VAL A 10 5.34 -7.25 -8.85
N LEU A 11 5.10 -6.94 -7.57
CA LEU A 11 4.13 -7.64 -6.74
C LEU A 11 2.79 -6.89 -6.84
N ASN A 12 1.89 -7.39 -7.68
CA ASN A 12 0.56 -6.80 -7.87
C ASN A 12 -0.44 -7.44 -6.89
N LEU A 13 -0.95 -6.63 -5.96
CA LEU A 13 -1.95 -7.05 -4.95
C LEU A 13 -3.41 -6.87 -5.43
N GLY A 14 -3.61 -6.42 -6.67
CA GLY A 14 -4.93 -6.22 -7.26
C GLY A 14 -5.44 -4.79 -7.16
N ALA A 15 -6.67 -4.57 -7.64
CA ALA A 15 -7.30 -3.26 -7.81
C ALA A 15 -8.58 -3.06 -6.99
N PHE A 16 -8.86 -3.96 -6.05
CA PHE A 16 -10.11 -3.99 -5.27
C PHE A 16 -9.84 -3.97 -3.76
N ILE A 17 -8.76 -3.32 -3.33
CA ILE A 17 -8.49 -3.14 -1.91
C ILE A 17 -9.46 -2.07 -1.37
N GLU A 18 -10.24 -2.43 -0.37
CA GLU A 18 -11.22 -1.57 0.29
C GLU A 18 -11.06 -1.65 1.82
N GLY A 19 -11.73 -0.76 2.54
CA GLY A 19 -11.73 -0.73 4.01
C GLY A 19 -11.15 0.56 4.58
N GLU A 20 -10.98 0.58 5.91
CA GLU A 20 -10.47 1.76 6.61
C GLU A 20 -8.98 1.99 6.30
N THR A 21 -8.67 3.20 5.84
CA THR A 21 -7.35 3.55 5.30
C THR A 21 -6.23 3.27 6.31
N GLN A 22 -6.38 3.67 7.57
CA GLN A 22 -5.42 3.36 8.63
C GLN A 22 -5.10 1.85 8.76
N GLN A 23 -6.08 0.96 8.55
CA GLN A 23 -5.87 -0.48 8.66
C GLN A 23 -5.13 -1.01 7.43
N VAL A 24 -5.55 -0.59 6.24
CA VAL A 24 -4.89 -0.97 4.99
C VAL A 24 -3.43 -0.50 4.96
N ALA A 25 -3.16 0.73 5.41
CA ALA A 25 -1.80 1.28 5.50
C ALA A 25 -0.89 0.43 6.41
N VAL A 26 -1.39 0.00 7.58
CA VAL A 26 -0.64 -0.86 8.51
C VAL A 26 -0.29 -2.21 7.86
N VAL A 27 -1.23 -2.82 7.14
CA VAL A 27 -1.00 -4.09 6.43
C VAL A 27 0.04 -3.92 5.33
N MET A 28 -0.08 -2.85 4.51
CA MET A 28 0.84 -2.55 3.43
C MET A 28 2.26 -2.28 3.94
N ALA A 29 2.38 -1.53 5.04
CA ALA A 29 3.66 -1.33 5.72
C ALA A 29 4.24 -2.65 6.25
N GLY A 30 3.40 -3.59 6.70
CA GLY A 30 3.82 -4.95 7.09
C GLY A 30 4.44 -5.72 5.94
N ILE A 31 3.83 -5.68 4.76
CA ILE A 31 4.35 -6.32 3.53
C ILE A 31 5.70 -5.71 3.16
N VAL A 32 5.81 -4.37 3.17
CA VAL A 32 7.07 -3.67 2.87
C VAL A 32 8.17 -4.04 3.87
N ARG A 33 7.85 -4.13 5.16
CA ARG A 33 8.81 -4.57 6.19
C ARG A 33 9.29 -6.01 5.96
N SER A 34 8.39 -6.94 5.62
CA SER A 34 8.76 -8.33 5.34
C SER A 34 9.62 -8.46 4.08
N ILE A 35 9.31 -7.68 3.03
CA ILE A 35 10.13 -7.61 1.82
C ILE A 35 11.54 -7.12 2.16
N HIS A 36 11.65 -6.08 2.97
CA HIS A 36 12.93 -5.47 3.31
C HIS A 36 13.79 -6.37 4.22
N ALA A 37 13.19 -6.93 5.27
CA ALA A 37 13.90 -7.71 6.28
C ALA A 37 14.17 -9.15 5.82
N ASP A 38 13.17 -9.80 5.22
CA ASP A 38 13.16 -11.25 4.99
C ASP A 38 13.21 -11.61 3.49
N GLY A 39 13.04 -10.63 2.60
CA GLY A 39 12.93 -10.88 1.16
C GLY A 39 11.68 -11.65 0.76
N GLN A 40 10.61 -11.54 1.55
CA GLN A 40 9.34 -12.24 1.35
C GLN A 40 8.18 -11.24 1.14
N PRO A 41 7.24 -11.51 0.23
CA PRO A 41 7.20 -12.65 -0.70
C PRO A 41 8.13 -12.48 -1.92
N MET A 42 8.87 -11.37 -2.00
CA MET A 42 9.78 -11.07 -3.10
C MET A 42 11.00 -10.29 -2.59
N ARG A 43 12.18 -10.56 -3.15
CA ARG A 43 13.42 -9.88 -2.76
C ARG A 43 13.50 -8.48 -3.38
N PRO A 44 14.05 -7.48 -2.67
CA PRO A 44 14.36 -6.18 -3.25
C PRO A 44 15.38 -6.28 -4.40
N PRO A 45 15.33 -5.35 -5.39
CA PRO A 45 14.34 -4.29 -5.54
C PRO A 45 13.00 -4.83 -6.07
N VAL A 46 11.87 -4.34 -5.56
CA VAL A 46 10.52 -4.75 -5.96
C VAL A 46 9.57 -3.56 -5.97
N CYS A 47 8.66 -3.53 -6.95
CA CYS A 47 7.53 -2.60 -7.01
C CYS A 47 6.30 -3.28 -6.40
N LEU A 48 5.82 -2.77 -5.27
CA LEU A 48 4.54 -3.16 -4.69
C LEU A 48 3.43 -2.32 -5.34
N LEU A 49 2.48 -2.97 -6.01
CA LEU A 49 1.37 -2.30 -6.67
C LEU A 49 0.05 -2.70 -6.03
N SER A 50 -0.71 -1.72 -5.55
CA SER A 50 -2.04 -1.88 -4.98
C SER A 50 -2.98 -0.83 -5.55
N GLY A 51 -4.19 -1.23 -5.90
CA GLY A 51 -5.29 -0.33 -6.26
C GLY A 51 -6.57 -0.69 -5.53
N GLY A 52 -7.49 0.26 -5.49
CA GLY A 52 -8.78 0.10 -4.85
C GLY A 52 -9.30 1.43 -4.32
N GLU A 53 -10.20 1.36 -3.35
CA GLU A 53 -10.87 2.52 -2.80
C GLU A 53 -11.10 2.38 -1.30
N THR A 54 -10.25 3.03 -0.49
CA THR A 54 -10.38 3.01 0.96
C THR A 54 -11.25 4.16 1.48
N THR A 55 -11.67 4.06 2.72
CA THR A 55 -12.45 5.09 3.42
C THR A 55 -11.70 5.62 4.62
N VAL A 56 -12.08 6.82 5.04
CA VAL A 56 -11.66 7.39 6.32
C VAL A 56 -12.91 7.68 7.11
N THR A 57 -13.07 7.00 8.24
CA THR A 57 -14.11 7.35 9.20
C THR A 57 -13.71 8.62 9.95
N LEU A 58 -14.38 9.73 9.64
CA LEU A 58 -14.13 11.02 10.29
C LEU A 58 -14.71 11.07 11.70
N THR A 59 -13.98 11.70 12.61
CA THR A 59 -14.47 12.02 13.96
C THR A 59 -15.07 13.43 14.00
N ALA A 60 -15.76 13.76 15.10
CA ALA A 60 -16.36 15.08 15.29
C ALA A 60 -15.34 16.23 15.13
N ASN A 61 -14.10 16.01 15.56
CA ASN A 61 -13.00 16.97 15.47
C ASN A 61 -12.01 16.60 14.36
N HIS A 62 -12.52 16.44 13.14
CA HIS A 62 -11.68 16.13 11.98
C HIS A 62 -10.87 17.33 11.49
N GLY A 63 -9.66 17.04 10.99
CA GLY A 63 -8.81 18.00 10.29
C GLY A 63 -9.06 18.03 8.79
N ARG A 64 -8.10 18.56 8.03
CA ARG A 64 -8.10 18.53 6.56
C ARG A 64 -7.23 17.38 6.07
N GLY A 65 -7.74 16.60 5.13
CA GLY A 65 -7.00 15.49 4.53
C GLY A 65 -7.91 14.60 3.68
N GLY A 66 -7.46 13.38 3.43
CA GLY A 66 -8.25 12.34 2.77
C GLY A 66 -7.52 11.00 2.77
N ARG A 67 -8.20 9.92 2.36
CA ARG A 67 -7.68 8.53 2.40
C ARG A 67 -6.25 8.36 1.91
N ASN A 68 -5.90 8.87 0.74
CA ASN A 68 -4.53 8.68 0.21
C ASN A 68 -3.47 9.47 1.01
N GLN A 69 -3.87 10.54 1.69
CA GLN A 69 -2.99 11.30 2.59
C GLN A 69 -2.86 10.63 3.95
N GLU A 70 -3.89 9.93 4.41
CA GLU A 70 -3.84 9.12 5.63
C GLU A 70 -3.09 7.79 5.42
N PHE A 71 -3.08 7.28 4.18
CA PHE A 71 -2.36 6.05 3.83
C PHE A 71 -0.83 6.24 3.84
N ALA A 72 -0.35 7.42 3.43
CA ALA A 72 1.06 7.71 3.16
C ALA A 72 1.82 8.17 4.40
#